data_AF-L8BTX1-F1
#
_entry.id   AF-L8BTX1-F1
#
_cell.length_a   1.000
_cell.length_b   1.000
_cell.length_c   1.000
_cell.angle_alpha   90.00
_cell.angle_beta   90.00
_cell.angle_gamma   90.00
#
_symmetry.space_group_name_H-M   'P 1'
#
loop_
_entity.id
_entity.type
_entity.pdbx_description
1 polymer ?
#
loop_
_entity_poly.entity_id
_entity_poly.type
_entity_poly.pdbx_seq_one_letter_code
_entity_poly.pdbx_strand_id
1 'polypeptide(L)'
;MEYESDSEALDEVLYSLEKDLLGIDDRPTTPTRLVMERPPETPTPEVTVIEADATSDTEIIKKLLGKGYDWRVRPPGINLTVKGSHGPVVVSVNMLIRSISKIDDVNMEYSVQLTFRESWVDGRLAYGLPGDNKPDFLILTAGQQIWMPDSFFQNEKQAQKHMIDKPNVLIRIHKDGQILYSVRISLVLSCPMHLQYYPMDVQTCLIDLASYAYTDTDIEYRWKETDPVQLKDGLNSSLLSFQLNNVSTTYCTSKTNTGTYSCLRTVLELRRQFSYYLLQLYIPSTMLVIVSWVSFWLDRTAVPARVTLGVTTLLTMTTQASGINAKLPPVSYTKAIDVWIGACLTFIFCALLEFAWVTYVSSRNFARATRNEPRSGSLVVANQQVVLPDTAIDFRSNNANAETEVWVKRREFDDAAELLVLGPRRNPSRVNRLHRMLRKCFLVAWVREQLEPADNAKRADLISRVLFPLCFMGFNLLYWTNYSQYQVSAPR
;
A
#
# COMPACT_ATOMS: atom_id res chain seq x y z
N MET A 1 22.21 -31.06 31.20
CA MET A 1 22.56 -32.19 32.08
C MET A 1 22.37 -31.71 33.50
N GLU A 2 21.64 -32.50 34.29
CA GLU A 2 21.02 -32.18 35.59
C GLU A 2 19.75 -31.32 35.51
N TYR A 3 18.63 -31.93 35.09
CA TYR A 3 17.25 -31.63 35.52
C TYR A 3 16.26 -32.65 34.91
N GLU A 4 16.62 -33.94 34.88
CA GLU A 4 15.80 -35.00 34.26
C GLU A 4 15.81 -36.32 35.06
N SER A 5 16.36 -36.33 36.29
CA SER A 5 16.48 -37.54 37.13
C SER A 5 15.43 -37.67 38.24
N ASP A 6 14.62 -36.63 38.49
CA ASP A 6 13.74 -36.61 39.67
C ASP A 6 12.26 -36.97 39.35
N SER A 7 11.93 -37.18 38.08
CA SER A 7 10.59 -37.59 37.63
C SER A 7 10.39 -39.11 37.66
N GLU A 8 11.44 -39.91 37.45
CA GLU A 8 11.34 -41.38 37.45
C GLU A 8 11.24 -41.96 38.87
N ALA A 9 11.79 -41.27 39.88
CA ALA A 9 11.75 -41.72 41.27
C ALA A 9 10.37 -41.60 41.94
N LEU A 10 9.45 -40.77 41.39
CA LEU A 10 8.10 -40.58 41.90
C LEU A 10 7.09 -41.62 41.35
N ASP A 11 7.32 -42.12 40.14
CA ASP A 11 6.46 -43.16 39.52
C ASP A 11 6.73 -44.57 40.10
N GLU A 12 7.97 -44.87 40.52
CA GLU A 12 8.29 -46.15 41.19
C GLU A 12 7.64 -46.28 42.59
N VAL A 13 7.44 -45.16 43.30
CA VAL A 13 6.80 -45.16 44.63
C VAL A 13 5.29 -45.36 44.53
N LEU A 14 4.65 -44.80 43.49
CA LEU A 14 3.22 -44.97 43.21
C LEU A 14 2.89 -46.41 42.76
N TYR A 15 3.77 -47.05 41.98
CA TYR A 15 3.60 -48.44 41.55
C TYR A 15 3.78 -49.46 42.70
N SER A 16 4.59 -49.13 43.71
CA SER A 16 4.80 -49.98 44.89
C SER A 16 3.61 -49.95 45.85
N LEU A 17 2.95 -48.79 46.02
CA LEU A 17 1.79 -48.61 46.90
C LEU A 17 0.49 -49.26 46.37
N GLU A 18 0.36 -49.45 45.05
CA GLU A 18 -0.80 -50.11 44.44
C GLU A 18 -0.72 -51.65 44.53
N LYS A 19 0.48 -52.20 44.71
CA LYS A 19 0.74 -53.64 44.79
C LYS A 19 0.41 -54.26 46.16
N ASP A 20 0.49 -53.46 47.23
CA ASP A 20 0.14 -53.87 48.60
C ASP A 20 -1.37 -53.88 48.89
N LEU A 21 -2.19 -53.27 48.01
CA LEU A 21 -3.66 -53.20 48.16
C LEU A 21 -4.42 -54.37 47.52
N LEU A 22 -3.75 -55.23 46.74
CA LEU A 22 -4.40 -56.33 46.00
C LEU A 22 -4.07 -57.76 46.46
N GLY A 23 -3.24 -57.93 47.50
CA GLY A 23 -3.15 -59.17 48.28
C GLY A 23 -3.06 -60.46 47.46
N ILE A 24 -2.05 -60.56 46.58
CA ILE A 24 -1.77 -61.77 45.79
C ILE A 24 -0.50 -62.43 46.35
N ASP A 25 -0.67 -63.56 47.03
CA ASP A 25 0.39 -64.39 47.62
C ASP A 25 0.91 -65.39 46.57
N ASP A 26 2.17 -65.25 46.16
CA ASP A 26 2.87 -66.14 45.22
C ASP A 26 3.53 -67.30 45.98
N ARG A 27 3.00 -68.53 45.85
CA ARG A 27 3.75 -69.76 46.15
C ARG A 27 3.63 -70.78 45.01
N PRO A 28 4.72 -71.48 44.64
CA PRO A 28 4.71 -72.43 43.54
C PRO A 28 4.36 -73.85 44.03
N THR A 29 3.36 -74.48 43.42
CA THR A 29 3.17 -75.94 43.46
C THR A 29 2.67 -76.46 42.10
N THR A 30 3.35 -77.47 41.57
CA THR A 30 2.91 -78.34 40.47
C THR A 30 2.92 -79.79 40.96
N PRO A 31 2.26 -80.75 40.29
CA PRO A 31 0.98 -80.71 39.57
C PRO A 31 0.05 -81.87 40.02
N THR A 32 -1.27 -81.79 39.80
CA THR A 32 -2.09 -83.02 39.74
C THR A 32 -3.28 -82.87 38.80
N ARG A 33 -3.38 -83.82 37.87
CA ARG A 33 -4.35 -83.92 36.78
C ARG A 33 -5.68 -84.43 37.34
N LEU A 34 -6.74 -83.62 37.24
CA LEU A 34 -8.12 -84.06 37.44
C LEU A 34 -8.96 -83.60 36.24
N VAL A 35 -9.51 -84.57 35.52
CA VAL A 35 -10.46 -84.38 34.43
C VAL A 35 -11.84 -84.20 35.05
N MET A 36 -12.50 -83.08 34.78
CA MET A 36 -13.92 -82.85 35.08
C MET A 36 -14.64 -82.51 33.77
N GLU A 37 -15.56 -83.38 33.36
CA GLU A 37 -16.46 -83.17 32.22
C GLU A 37 -17.47 -82.05 32.52
N ARG A 38 -17.76 -81.22 31.51
CA ARG A 38 -18.84 -80.22 31.53
C ARG A 38 -20.14 -80.84 30.97
N PRO A 39 -21.32 -80.54 31.54
CA PRO A 39 -22.60 -81.02 31.00
C PRO A 39 -23.01 -80.21 29.74
N PRO A 40 -23.88 -80.75 28.87
CA PRO A 40 -24.18 -80.15 27.57
C PRO A 40 -25.15 -78.96 27.68
N GLU A 41 -24.84 -77.87 26.96
CA GLU A 41 -25.70 -76.70 26.77
C GLU A 41 -26.76 -76.96 25.68
N THR A 42 -28.00 -76.52 25.94
CA THR A 42 -29.11 -76.47 24.97
C THR A 42 -28.98 -75.26 24.03
N PRO A 43 -29.27 -75.38 22.72
CA PRO A 43 -29.05 -74.29 21.77
C PRO A 43 -30.15 -73.22 21.85
N THR A 44 -29.73 -71.95 21.84
CA THR A 44 -30.60 -70.79 21.57
C THR A 44 -30.62 -70.49 20.07
N PRO A 45 -31.70 -69.92 19.51
CA PRO A 45 -31.83 -69.73 18.07
C PRO A 45 -30.95 -68.58 17.58
N GLU A 46 -30.14 -68.84 16.55
CA GLU A 46 -29.35 -67.83 15.84
C GLU A 46 -30.28 -66.78 15.21
N VAL A 47 -30.12 -65.53 15.64
CA VAL A 47 -30.58 -64.36 14.87
C VAL A 47 -29.62 -64.23 13.69
N THR A 48 -30.10 -64.54 12.49
CA THR A 48 -29.37 -64.28 11.25
C THR A 48 -29.29 -62.78 11.03
N VAL A 49 -28.17 -62.19 11.41
CA VAL A 49 -27.74 -60.89 10.88
C VAL A 49 -27.47 -61.13 9.40
N ILE A 50 -28.26 -60.50 8.53
CA ILE A 50 -27.93 -60.41 7.11
C ILE A 50 -26.69 -59.53 7.05
N GLU A 51 -25.51 -60.14 7.06
CA GLU A 51 -24.25 -59.47 6.70
C GLU A 51 -24.40 -59.01 5.26
N ALA A 52 -24.70 -57.72 5.08
CA ALA A 52 -24.47 -57.07 3.81
C ALA A 52 -22.97 -57.19 3.51
N ASP A 53 -22.61 -57.87 2.42
CA ASP A 53 -21.25 -57.94 1.89
C ASP A 53 -20.68 -56.52 1.79
N ALA A 54 -19.92 -56.10 2.80
CA ALA A 54 -19.18 -54.85 2.76
C ALA A 54 -17.99 -55.06 1.82
N THR A 55 -18.25 -55.00 0.50
CA THR A 55 -17.19 -55.00 -0.50
C THR A 55 -16.20 -53.91 -0.15
N SER A 56 -14.94 -54.28 0.09
CA SER A 56 -13.90 -53.32 0.49
C SER A 56 -13.76 -52.24 -0.58
N ASP A 57 -13.64 -50.98 -0.18
CA ASP A 57 -13.38 -49.83 -1.08
C ASP A 57 -12.27 -50.13 -2.09
N THR A 58 -11.26 -50.88 -1.64
CA THR A 58 -10.11 -51.29 -2.47
C THR A 58 -10.49 -52.23 -3.61
N GLU A 59 -11.47 -53.11 -3.42
CA GLU A 59 -11.96 -54.02 -4.46
C GLU A 59 -12.77 -53.28 -5.51
N ILE A 60 -13.60 -52.33 -5.08
CA ILE A 60 -14.37 -51.48 -5.99
C ILE A 60 -13.41 -50.68 -6.88
N ILE A 61 -12.38 -50.07 -6.30
CA ILE A 61 -11.40 -49.29 -7.06
C ILE A 61 -10.61 -50.18 -8.03
N LYS A 62 -10.15 -51.36 -7.60
CA LYS A 62 -9.47 -52.32 -8.49
C LYS A 62 -10.36 -52.74 -9.66
N LYS A 63 -11.65 -52.96 -9.42
CA LYS A 63 -12.63 -53.30 -10.45
C LYS A 63 -12.89 -52.15 -11.43
N LEU A 64 -12.89 -50.91 -10.95
CA LEU A 64 -13.06 -49.72 -11.79
C LEU A 64 -11.84 -49.49 -12.69
N LEU A 65 -10.64 -49.47 -12.11
CA LEU A 65 -9.42 -49.14 -12.85
C LEU A 65 -8.88 -50.32 -13.66
N GLY A 66 -9.16 -51.56 -13.24
CA GLY A 66 -8.74 -52.77 -13.96
C GLY A 66 -9.53 -53.04 -15.26
N LYS A 67 -10.69 -52.40 -15.45
CA LYS A 67 -11.59 -52.59 -16.61
C LYS A 67 -11.14 -51.84 -17.88
N GLY A 68 -9.84 -51.79 -18.16
CA GLY A 68 -9.31 -51.12 -19.36
C GLY A 68 -9.57 -49.60 -19.37
N TYR A 69 -9.62 -48.98 -18.19
CA TYR A 69 -9.77 -47.52 -18.07
C TYR A 69 -8.51 -46.81 -18.60
N ASP A 70 -8.66 -45.94 -19.59
CA ASP A 70 -7.58 -45.09 -20.09
C ASP A 70 -7.77 -43.65 -19.59
N TRP A 71 -6.89 -43.24 -18.66
CA TRP A 71 -6.89 -41.90 -18.07
C TRP A 71 -6.46 -40.81 -19.05
N ARG A 72 -5.85 -41.17 -20.20
CA ARG A 72 -5.45 -40.22 -21.25
C ARG A 72 -6.63 -39.77 -22.11
N VAL A 73 -7.74 -40.50 -22.05
CA VAL A 73 -8.94 -40.24 -22.86
C VAL A 73 -9.97 -39.44 -22.05
N ARG A 74 -10.42 -38.32 -22.63
CA ARG A 74 -11.48 -37.46 -22.08
C ARG A 74 -12.78 -38.27 -21.86
N PRO A 75 -13.47 -38.09 -20.72
CA PRO A 75 -14.80 -38.67 -20.50
C PRO A 75 -15.79 -38.21 -21.58
N PRO A 76 -16.76 -39.06 -21.96
CA PRO A 76 -17.84 -38.62 -22.82
C PRO A 76 -18.69 -37.57 -22.09
N GLY A 77 -18.97 -36.43 -22.74
CA GLY A 77 -19.91 -35.45 -22.24
C GLY A 77 -21.33 -36.01 -22.05
N ILE A 78 -22.06 -35.41 -21.11
CA ILE A 78 -23.40 -35.84 -20.67
C ILE A 78 -24.47 -35.51 -21.74
N ASN A 79 -24.22 -34.50 -22.58
CA ASN A 79 -25.14 -34.09 -23.64
C ASN A 79 -25.05 -35.03 -24.84
N LEU A 80 -26.03 -35.93 -24.96
CA LEU A 80 -26.24 -36.83 -26.10
C LEU A 80 -27.10 -36.20 -27.22
N THR A 81 -27.27 -34.88 -27.22
CA THR A 81 -28.16 -34.18 -28.15
C THR A 81 -27.68 -34.26 -29.61
N VAL A 82 -26.38 -34.51 -29.83
CA VAL A 82 -25.80 -34.69 -31.17
C VAL A 82 -25.38 -36.16 -31.33
N LYS A 83 -26.01 -36.88 -32.26
CA LYS A 83 -25.57 -38.23 -32.66
C LYS A 83 -24.10 -38.16 -33.12
N GLY A 84 -23.20 -38.76 -32.35
CA GLY A 84 -21.77 -38.87 -32.68
C GLY A 84 -20.85 -37.84 -32.01
N SER A 85 -21.37 -36.88 -31.24
CA SER A 85 -20.55 -35.99 -30.41
C SER A 85 -21.04 -36.06 -28.97
N HIS A 86 -20.25 -36.71 -28.12
CA HIS A 86 -20.39 -36.57 -26.67
C HIS A 86 -19.97 -35.11 -26.36
N GLY A 87 -20.91 -34.25 -25.95
CA GLY A 87 -20.67 -32.81 -25.77
C GLY A 87 -19.48 -32.43 -24.87
N PRO A 88 -19.30 -31.14 -24.53
CA PRO A 88 -18.20 -30.74 -23.65
C PRO A 88 -18.35 -31.37 -22.26
N VAL A 89 -17.22 -31.68 -21.63
CA VAL A 89 -17.18 -32.03 -20.22
C VAL A 89 -17.34 -30.73 -19.43
N VAL A 90 -18.43 -30.63 -18.68
CA VAL A 90 -18.70 -29.47 -17.83
C VAL A 90 -17.93 -29.62 -16.53
N VAL A 91 -16.98 -28.72 -16.28
CA VAL A 91 -16.16 -28.67 -15.07
C VAL A 91 -16.64 -27.53 -14.20
N SER A 92 -17.25 -27.87 -13.06
CA SER A 92 -17.68 -26.92 -12.04
C SER A 92 -16.51 -26.56 -11.11
N VAL A 93 -16.17 -25.29 -11.03
CA VAL A 93 -15.02 -24.78 -10.28
C VAL A 93 -15.49 -24.05 -9.03
N ASN A 94 -14.78 -24.31 -7.92
CA ASN A 94 -14.90 -23.58 -6.66
C ASN A 94 -13.50 -23.23 -6.16
N MET A 95 -13.33 -21.99 -5.69
CA MET A 95 -12.07 -21.51 -5.12
C MET A 95 -12.27 -21.07 -3.67
N LEU A 96 -11.34 -21.45 -2.79
CA LEU A 96 -11.25 -20.92 -1.43
C LEU A 96 -9.93 -20.17 -1.27
N ILE A 97 -9.99 -18.85 -1.15
CA ILE A 97 -8.82 -17.99 -0.92
C ILE A 97 -8.44 -18.07 0.56
N ARG A 98 -7.24 -18.57 0.84
CA ARG A 98 -6.74 -18.76 2.22
C ARG A 98 -5.95 -17.58 2.73
N SER A 99 -5.07 -17.06 1.88
CA SER A 99 -4.26 -15.88 2.19
C SER A 99 -3.85 -15.19 0.89
N ILE A 100 -3.73 -13.87 0.98
CA ILE A 100 -3.10 -13.03 -0.04
C ILE A 100 -1.91 -12.38 0.66
N SER A 101 -0.75 -12.43 0.02
CA SER A 101 0.53 -12.02 0.61
C SER A 101 1.47 -11.49 -0.46
N LYS A 102 2.55 -10.83 -0.05
CA LYS A 102 3.62 -10.35 -0.96
C LYS A 102 3.07 -9.67 -2.22
N ILE A 103 2.27 -8.63 -2.03
CA ILE A 103 1.86 -7.76 -3.14
C ILE A 103 3.07 -6.89 -3.47
N ASP A 104 3.66 -7.10 -4.63
CA ASP A 104 4.88 -6.44 -5.09
C ASP A 104 4.52 -5.38 -6.13
N ASP A 105 4.60 -4.12 -5.71
CA ASP A 105 4.37 -2.96 -6.58
C ASP A 105 5.46 -2.87 -7.68
N VAL A 106 6.66 -3.41 -7.48
CA VAL A 106 7.79 -3.33 -8.42
C VAL A 106 7.67 -4.36 -9.53
N ASN A 107 7.46 -5.62 -9.15
CA ASN A 107 7.34 -6.73 -10.09
C ASN A 107 5.92 -6.90 -10.67
N MET A 108 4.96 -6.08 -10.23
CA MET A 108 3.56 -6.10 -10.66
C MET A 108 2.95 -7.50 -10.48
N GLU A 109 3.12 -8.06 -9.29
CA GLU A 109 2.67 -9.42 -8.96
C GLU A 109 2.19 -9.53 -7.51
N TYR A 110 1.48 -10.61 -7.23
CA TYR A 110 1.00 -10.91 -5.89
C TYR A 110 1.00 -12.41 -5.65
N SER A 111 1.23 -12.81 -4.39
CA SER A 111 1.20 -14.21 -3.98
C SER A 111 -0.14 -14.55 -3.33
N VAL A 112 -0.84 -15.54 -3.85
CA VAL A 112 -2.11 -16.04 -3.31
C VAL A 112 -1.99 -17.51 -2.98
N GLN A 113 -2.48 -17.88 -1.80
CA GLN A 113 -2.66 -19.29 -1.44
C GLN A 113 -4.14 -19.62 -1.48
N LEU A 114 -4.48 -20.68 -2.21
CA LEU A 114 -5.87 -21.08 -2.39
C LEU A 114 -6.06 -22.60 -2.31
N THR A 115 -7.27 -23.00 -1.94
CA THR A 115 -7.77 -24.36 -2.15
C THR A 115 -8.62 -24.35 -3.39
N PHE A 116 -8.12 -25.01 -4.42
CA PHE A 116 -8.74 -25.13 -5.72
C PHE A 116 -9.58 -26.40 -5.75
N ARG A 117 -10.83 -26.30 -6.18
CA ARG A 117 -11.73 -27.43 -6.31
C ARG A 117 -12.36 -27.48 -7.69
N GLU A 118 -12.39 -28.67 -8.26
CA GLU A 118 -13.03 -28.95 -9.52
C GLU A 118 -13.95 -30.14 -9.36
N SER A 119 -15.11 -30.07 -10.02
CA SER A 119 -16.03 -31.18 -10.08
C SER A 119 -16.51 -31.40 -11.50
N TRP A 120 -16.43 -32.64 -11.95
CA TRP A 120 -16.92 -33.09 -13.25
C TRP A 120 -17.52 -34.48 -13.10
N VAL A 121 -18.15 -34.99 -14.16
CA VAL A 121 -18.75 -36.32 -14.16
C VAL A 121 -18.01 -37.20 -15.15
N ASP A 122 -17.58 -38.40 -14.72
CA ASP A 122 -17.03 -39.44 -15.57
C ASP A 122 -17.88 -40.72 -15.40
N GLY A 123 -18.77 -40.97 -16.37
CA GLY A 123 -19.66 -42.14 -16.35
C GLY A 123 -18.91 -43.48 -16.36
N ARG A 124 -17.63 -43.51 -16.76
CA ARG A 124 -16.80 -44.74 -16.72
C ARG A 124 -16.43 -45.14 -15.29
N LEU A 125 -16.48 -44.20 -14.35
CA LEU A 125 -16.11 -44.41 -12.95
C LEU A 125 -17.33 -44.56 -12.02
N ALA A 126 -18.55 -44.57 -12.57
CA ALA A 126 -19.76 -44.87 -11.80
C ALA A 126 -19.75 -46.34 -11.33
N TYR A 127 -19.95 -46.56 -10.03
CA TYR A 127 -19.85 -47.89 -9.41
C TYR A 127 -21.13 -48.35 -8.68
N GLY A 128 -22.14 -47.50 -8.58
CA GLY A 128 -23.40 -47.84 -7.93
C GLY A 128 -24.54 -46.90 -8.32
N LEU A 129 -25.76 -47.34 -8.08
CA LEU A 129 -26.96 -46.52 -8.26
C LEU A 129 -27.37 -45.84 -6.94
N PRO A 130 -28.16 -44.76 -6.98
CA PRO A 130 -28.76 -44.19 -5.78
C PRO A 130 -29.65 -45.23 -5.08
N GLY A 131 -29.19 -45.76 -3.94
CA GLY A 131 -29.91 -46.79 -3.15
C GLY A 131 -29.17 -48.11 -2.98
N ASP A 132 -28.04 -48.33 -3.67
CA ASP A 132 -27.16 -49.47 -3.40
C ASP A 132 -26.52 -49.37 -2.00
N ASN A 133 -26.28 -50.52 -1.35
CA ASN A 133 -25.49 -50.64 -0.10
C ASN A 133 -23.98 -50.43 -0.33
N LYS A 134 -23.61 -49.39 -1.06
CA LYS A 134 -22.23 -49.01 -1.37
C LYS A 134 -21.91 -47.66 -0.73
N PRO A 135 -20.63 -47.39 -0.43
CA PRO A 135 -20.24 -46.09 0.10
C PRO A 135 -20.62 -44.96 -0.86
N ASP A 136 -21.02 -43.80 -0.33
CA ASP A 136 -21.43 -42.65 -1.13
C ASP A 136 -20.28 -42.05 -1.95
N PHE A 137 -19.06 -42.16 -1.45
CA PHE A 137 -17.84 -41.77 -2.15
C PHE A 137 -16.66 -42.68 -1.82
N LEU A 138 -15.75 -42.82 -2.78
CA LEU A 138 -14.46 -43.49 -2.64
C LEU A 138 -13.34 -42.45 -2.70
N ILE A 139 -12.30 -42.60 -1.87
CA ILE A 139 -11.11 -41.75 -1.90
C ILE A 139 -10.01 -42.49 -2.67
N LEU A 140 -9.44 -41.86 -3.70
CA LEU A 140 -8.30 -42.45 -4.41
C LEU A 140 -7.02 -42.31 -3.59
N THR A 141 -6.25 -43.39 -3.57
CA THR A 141 -4.92 -43.43 -2.96
C THR A 141 -3.82 -43.14 -3.99
N ALA A 142 -2.62 -42.78 -3.52
CA ALA A 142 -1.46 -42.57 -4.37
C ALA A 142 -1.17 -43.79 -5.27
N GLY A 143 -1.00 -43.57 -6.57
CA GLY A 143 -0.74 -44.61 -7.58
C GLY A 143 -1.91 -44.92 -8.53
N GLN A 144 -3.11 -44.40 -8.24
CA GLN A 144 -4.29 -44.55 -9.10
C GLN A 144 -4.46 -43.30 -9.98
N GLN A 145 -4.42 -43.48 -11.30
CA GLN A 145 -4.55 -42.40 -12.27
C GLN A 145 -5.95 -42.38 -12.88
N ILE A 146 -6.58 -41.21 -12.86
CA ILE A 146 -7.84 -40.93 -13.56
C ILE A 146 -7.63 -39.76 -14.51
N TRP A 147 -8.50 -39.63 -15.51
CA TRP A 147 -8.52 -38.43 -16.32
C TRP A 147 -8.84 -37.22 -15.44
N MET A 148 -8.12 -36.12 -15.63
CA MET A 148 -8.35 -34.85 -14.96
C MET A 148 -8.30 -33.72 -16.00
N PRO A 149 -9.09 -32.64 -15.82
CA PRO A 149 -8.95 -31.45 -16.63
C PRO A 149 -7.53 -30.88 -16.57
N ASP A 150 -7.03 -30.38 -17.70
CA ASP A 150 -5.72 -29.76 -17.86
C ASP A 150 -5.76 -28.26 -17.53
N SER A 151 -6.36 -27.96 -16.38
CA SER A 151 -6.58 -26.59 -15.92
C SER A 151 -5.25 -25.91 -15.58
N PHE A 152 -5.04 -24.72 -16.11
CA PHE A 152 -3.88 -23.88 -15.83
C PHE A 152 -4.30 -22.43 -15.58
N PHE A 153 -3.42 -21.68 -14.94
CA PHE A 153 -3.62 -20.27 -14.64
C PHE A 153 -2.93 -19.41 -15.69
N GLN A 154 -3.68 -18.61 -16.46
CA GLN A 154 -3.13 -17.89 -17.61
C GLN A 154 -2.13 -16.81 -17.22
N ASN A 155 -2.38 -16.14 -16.11
CA ASN A 155 -1.60 -15.00 -15.63
C ASN A 155 -0.58 -15.39 -14.55
N GLU A 156 -0.29 -16.69 -14.40
CA GLU A 156 0.66 -17.22 -13.43
C GLU A 156 2.11 -17.08 -13.90
N LYS A 157 2.96 -16.65 -12.97
CA LYS A 157 4.42 -16.55 -13.15
C LYS A 157 5.16 -17.69 -12.44
N GLN A 158 4.72 -18.02 -11.21
CA GLN A 158 5.24 -19.14 -10.43
C GLN A 158 4.11 -19.83 -9.67
N ALA A 159 4.11 -21.17 -9.65
CA ALA A 159 3.11 -21.97 -8.95
C ALA A 159 3.77 -23.11 -8.19
N GLN A 160 3.24 -23.41 -7.00
CA GLN A 160 3.73 -24.49 -6.15
C GLN A 160 2.56 -25.30 -5.59
N LYS A 161 2.65 -26.63 -5.75
CA LYS A 161 1.79 -27.60 -5.05
C LYS A 161 2.43 -27.98 -3.71
N HIS A 162 1.61 -28.14 -2.68
CA HIS A 162 2.08 -28.53 -1.35
C HIS A 162 2.21 -30.05 -1.22
N MET A 163 3.38 -30.51 -0.78
CA MET A 163 3.76 -31.93 -0.68
C MET A 163 4.41 -32.29 0.67
N ILE A 164 3.98 -31.64 1.76
CA ILE A 164 4.53 -31.91 3.10
C ILE A 164 3.81 -33.14 3.68
N ASP A 165 4.58 -34.12 4.15
CA ASP A 165 4.15 -35.47 4.57
C ASP A 165 3.47 -36.29 3.47
N LYS A 166 2.32 -35.82 2.98
CA LYS A 166 1.62 -36.36 1.81
C LYS A 166 1.18 -35.21 0.89
N PRO A 167 1.09 -35.44 -0.43
CA PRO A 167 0.54 -34.44 -1.35
C PRO A 167 -0.83 -33.95 -0.89
N ASN A 168 -1.03 -32.63 -0.82
CA ASN A 168 -2.28 -32.00 -0.40
C ASN A 168 -3.33 -32.04 -1.51
N VAL A 169 -3.67 -33.24 -1.96
CA VAL A 169 -4.62 -33.54 -3.02
C VAL A 169 -5.66 -34.52 -2.47
N LEU A 170 -6.93 -34.24 -2.74
CA LEU A 170 -8.06 -35.09 -2.42
C LEU A 170 -8.85 -35.34 -3.70
N ILE A 171 -9.09 -36.61 -4.00
CA ILE A 171 -9.94 -37.04 -5.11
C ILE A 171 -11.03 -37.92 -4.52
N ARG A 172 -12.28 -37.51 -4.69
CA ARG A 172 -13.46 -38.31 -4.32
C ARG A 172 -14.22 -38.69 -5.57
N ILE A 173 -14.52 -39.98 -5.73
CA ILE A 173 -15.42 -40.50 -6.75
C ILE A 173 -16.74 -40.84 -6.05
N HIS A 174 -17.82 -40.21 -6.46
CA HIS A 174 -19.17 -40.50 -5.99
C HIS A 174 -19.78 -41.67 -6.77
N LYS A 175 -20.79 -42.31 -6.18
CA LYS A 175 -21.48 -43.49 -6.76
C LYS A 175 -21.99 -43.28 -8.20
N ASP A 176 -22.45 -42.07 -8.48
CA ASP A 176 -22.99 -41.60 -9.77
C ASP A 176 -21.91 -41.29 -10.83
N GLY A 177 -20.63 -41.40 -10.46
CA GLY A 177 -19.50 -41.03 -11.32
C GLY A 177 -19.12 -39.55 -11.24
N GLN A 178 -19.73 -38.76 -10.35
CA GLN A 178 -19.26 -37.40 -10.06
C GLN A 178 -17.91 -37.47 -9.35
N ILE A 179 -16.95 -36.67 -9.82
CA ILE A 179 -15.63 -36.56 -9.24
C ILE A 179 -15.50 -35.20 -8.58
N LEU A 180 -14.91 -35.17 -7.39
CA LEU A 180 -14.47 -33.96 -6.72
C LEU A 180 -12.96 -34.03 -6.56
N TYR A 181 -12.27 -33.13 -7.26
CA TYR A 181 -10.85 -32.87 -7.10
C TYR A 181 -10.67 -31.64 -6.20
N SER A 182 -9.79 -31.74 -5.21
CA SER A 182 -9.45 -30.62 -4.33
C SER A 182 -7.95 -30.60 -4.07
N VAL A 183 -7.30 -29.48 -4.36
CA VAL A 183 -5.86 -29.31 -4.18
C VAL A 183 -5.54 -27.98 -3.51
N ARG A 184 -4.52 -27.96 -2.65
CA ARG A 184 -3.95 -26.72 -2.12
C ARG A 184 -2.80 -26.27 -3.02
N ILE A 185 -2.87 -25.03 -3.51
CA ILE A 185 -1.83 -24.44 -4.36
C ILE A 185 -1.47 -23.04 -3.85
N SER A 186 -0.21 -22.69 -4.03
CA SER A 186 0.29 -21.32 -3.90
C SER A 186 0.67 -20.81 -5.28
N LEU A 187 0.14 -19.66 -5.65
CA LEU A 187 0.37 -19.02 -6.95
C LEU A 187 0.99 -17.65 -6.75
N VAL A 188 1.90 -17.29 -7.65
CA VAL A 188 2.39 -15.93 -7.87
C VAL A 188 1.81 -15.50 -9.21
N LEU A 189 0.85 -14.58 -9.14
CA LEU A 189 0.09 -14.14 -10.30
C LEU A 189 0.51 -12.73 -10.69
N SER A 190 0.57 -12.47 -11.98
CA SER A 190 0.75 -11.12 -12.51
C SER A 190 -0.49 -10.27 -12.24
N CYS A 191 -0.26 -9.06 -11.73
CA CYS A 191 -1.27 -8.04 -11.51
C CYS A 191 -0.73 -6.69 -11.99
N PRO A 192 -1.05 -6.25 -13.21
CA PRO A 192 -0.63 -4.94 -13.70
C PRO A 192 -1.36 -3.85 -12.90
N MET A 193 -0.61 -3.09 -12.10
CA MET A 193 -1.17 -2.03 -11.25
C MET A 193 -1.06 -0.65 -11.90
N HIS A 194 -2.01 0.21 -11.57
CA HIS A 194 -2.09 1.59 -12.05
C HIS A 194 -1.83 2.55 -10.88
N LEU A 195 -0.62 3.12 -10.83
CA LEU A 195 -0.11 3.86 -9.67
C LEU A 195 -0.29 5.39 -9.77
N GLN A 196 -1.11 5.89 -10.70
CA GLN A 196 -1.31 7.34 -10.91
C GLN A 196 -1.82 8.03 -9.64
N TYR A 197 -2.67 7.36 -8.86
CA TYR A 197 -3.25 7.89 -7.61
C TYR A 197 -2.51 7.43 -6.36
N TYR A 198 -1.32 6.85 -6.49
CA TYR A 198 -0.56 6.34 -5.34
C TYR A 198 -0.35 7.42 -4.26
N PRO A 199 -0.61 7.14 -2.97
CA PRO A 199 -1.02 5.85 -2.36
C PRO A 199 -2.54 5.70 -2.12
N MET A 200 -3.37 6.55 -2.72
CA MET A 200 -4.83 6.54 -2.61
C MET A 200 -5.48 5.73 -3.75
N ASP A 201 -4.79 4.69 -4.19
CA ASP A 201 -5.15 3.85 -5.32
C ASP A 201 -6.01 2.64 -4.92
N VAL A 202 -6.81 2.18 -5.88
CA VAL A 202 -7.52 0.90 -5.84
C VAL A 202 -7.02 0.10 -7.03
N GLN A 203 -6.59 -1.13 -6.76
CA GLN A 203 -6.05 -2.06 -7.74
C GLN A 203 -6.99 -3.23 -7.96
N THR A 204 -7.10 -3.68 -9.21
CA THR A 204 -7.88 -4.85 -9.58
C THR A 204 -6.94 -5.96 -10.01
N CYS A 205 -6.79 -7.00 -9.18
CA CYS A 205 -5.97 -8.16 -9.50
C CYS A 205 -6.84 -9.33 -9.94
N LEU A 206 -6.37 -10.07 -10.94
CA LEU A 206 -7.14 -11.14 -11.60
C LEU A 206 -6.56 -12.52 -11.28
N ILE A 207 -7.42 -13.53 -11.26
CA ILE A 207 -7.05 -14.95 -11.28
C ILE A 207 -7.77 -15.57 -12.47
N ASP A 208 -7.02 -15.86 -13.53
CA ASP A 208 -7.57 -16.38 -14.77
C ASP A 208 -7.27 -17.88 -14.89
N LEU A 209 -8.31 -18.70 -15.01
CA LEU A 209 -8.25 -20.16 -15.13
C LEU A 209 -8.78 -20.58 -16.51
N ALA A 210 -8.05 -21.41 -17.23
CA ALA A 210 -8.47 -21.98 -18.50
C ALA A 210 -7.92 -23.41 -18.69
N SER A 211 -8.37 -24.09 -19.75
CA SER A 211 -7.78 -25.35 -20.22
C SER A 211 -6.69 -25.03 -21.23
N TYR A 212 -5.59 -25.79 -21.20
CA TYR A 212 -4.45 -25.56 -22.06
C TYR A 212 -4.63 -26.16 -23.46
N ALA A 213 -5.08 -27.41 -23.54
CA ALA A 213 -5.19 -28.18 -24.78
C ALA A 213 -6.63 -28.24 -25.30
N TYR A 214 -7.63 -28.39 -24.44
CA TYR A 214 -9.01 -28.61 -24.84
C TYR A 214 -9.76 -27.30 -25.12
N THR A 215 -10.45 -27.24 -26.26
CA THR A 215 -11.30 -26.10 -26.64
C THR A 215 -12.66 -26.14 -25.92
N ASP A 216 -13.47 -25.10 -26.08
CA ASP A 216 -14.83 -24.97 -25.54
C ASP A 216 -15.78 -26.12 -25.97
N THR A 217 -15.52 -26.75 -27.11
CA THR A 217 -16.23 -27.95 -27.58
C THR A 217 -15.91 -29.20 -26.75
N ASP A 218 -14.75 -29.24 -26.10
CA ASP A 218 -14.28 -30.39 -25.32
C ASP A 218 -14.43 -30.18 -23.81
N ILE A 219 -14.10 -28.99 -23.30
CA ILE A 219 -14.24 -28.65 -21.88
C ILE A 219 -14.90 -27.29 -21.74
N GLU A 220 -15.92 -27.24 -20.90
CA GLU A 220 -16.59 -26.01 -20.49
C GLU A 220 -16.41 -25.80 -18.99
N TYR A 221 -15.75 -24.71 -18.60
CA TYR A 221 -15.64 -24.34 -17.19
C TYR A 221 -16.84 -23.52 -16.76
N ARG A 222 -17.40 -23.86 -15.60
CA ARG A 222 -18.49 -23.11 -14.97
C ARG A 222 -18.16 -22.83 -13.51
N TRP A 223 -18.55 -21.66 -13.03
CA TRP A 223 -18.55 -21.39 -11.60
C TRP A 223 -19.60 -22.24 -10.90
N LYS A 224 -19.30 -22.72 -9.69
CA LYS A 224 -20.31 -23.32 -8.82
C LYS A 224 -21.43 -22.31 -8.56
N GLU A 225 -22.70 -22.74 -8.66
CA GLU A 225 -23.88 -21.87 -8.52
C GLU A 225 -23.93 -21.15 -7.17
N THR A 226 -23.56 -21.85 -6.10
CA THR A 226 -23.52 -21.32 -4.73
C THR A 226 -22.07 -21.11 -4.29
N ASP A 227 -21.74 -19.91 -3.80
CA ASP A 227 -20.43 -19.53 -3.26
C ASP A 227 -19.25 -20.01 -4.15
N PRO A 228 -19.12 -19.48 -5.38
CA PRO A 228 -18.07 -19.90 -6.31
C PRO A 228 -16.67 -19.57 -5.78
N VAL A 229 -16.54 -18.44 -5.07
CA VAL A 229 -15.30 -18.01 -4.41
C VAL A 229 -15.60 -17.78 -2.94
N GLN A 230 -14.93 -18.54 -2.09
CA GLN A 230 -15.00 -18.45 -0.64
C GLN A 230 -13.75 -17.74 -0.11
N LEU A 231 -13.91 -16.95 0.94
CA LEU A 231 -12.82 -16.27 1.62
C LEU A 231 -12.64 -16.90 3.00
N LYS A 232 -11.39 -17.13 3.41
CA LYS A 232 -11.09 -17.56 4.76
C LYS A 232 -11.42 -16.45 5.77
N ASP A 233 -11.98 -16.82 6.91
CA ASP A 233 -12.20 -15.89 8.03
C ASP A 233 -10.89 -15.19 8.43
N GLY A 234 -10.95 -13.87 8.58
CA GLY A 234 -9.77 -13.06 8.89
C GLY A 234 -8.82 -12.80 7.71
N LEU A 235 -9.19 -13.13 6.46
CA LEU A 235 -8.39 -12.84 5.27
C LEU A 235 -8.02 -11.35 5.15
N ASN A 236 -8.94 -10.46 5.49
CA ASN A 236 -8.69 -9.01 5.46
C ASN A 236 -7.56 -8.60 6.40
N SER A 237 -7.39 -9.30 7.54
CA SER A 237 -6.32 -9.06 8.50
C SER A 237 -4.97 -9.61 8.02
N SER A 238 -4.95 -10.52 7.03
CA SER A 238 -3.71 -11.03 6.42
C SER A 238 -3.02 -9.99 5.53
N LEU A 239 -3.74 -8.97 5.08
CA LEU A 239 -3.22 -7.93 4.21
C LEU A 239 -2.72 -6.75 5.06
N LEU A 240 -1.40 -6.55 5.10
CA LEU A 240 -0.80 -5.47 5.89
C LEU A 240 -0.92 -4.09 5.22
N SER A 241 -0.74 -4.03 3.90
CA SER A 241 -0.69 -2.78 3.13
C SER A 241 -1.97 -2.47 2.35
N PHE A 242 -2.86 -3.46 2.22
CA PHE A 242 -4.08 -3.38 1.42
C PHE A 242 -5.28 -3.88 2.23
N GLN A 243 -6.47 -3.55 1.77
CA GLN A 243 -7.73 -4.09 2.22
C GLN A 243 -8.45 -4.67 1.01
N LEU A 244 -8.97 -5.88 1.17
CA LEU A 244 -9.84 -6.49 0.16
C LEU A 244 -11.23 -5.83 0.28
N ASN A 245 -11.61 -5.08 -0.76
CA ASN A 245 -12.89 -4.38 -0.81
C ASN A 245 -13.99 -5.31 -1.32
N ASN A 246 -13.75 -5.95 -2.46
CA ASN A 246 -14.75 -6.72 -3.18
C ASN A 246 -14.10 -7.90 -3.92
N VAL A 247 -14.88 -8.97 -4.09
CA VAL A 247 -14.50 -10.16 -4.85
C VAL A 247 -15.65 -10.50 -5.79
N SER A 248 -15.39 -10.55 -7.08
CA SER A 248 -16.40 -10.90 -8.08
C SER A 248 -15.90 -11.99 -9.02
N THR A 249 -16.84 -12.75 -9.57
CA THR A 249 -16.58 -13.84 -10.51
C THR A 249 -17.12 -13.47 -11.89
N THR A 250 -16.32 -13.68 -12.91
CA THR A 250 -16.64 -13.39 -14.31
C THR A 250 -16.11 -14.51 -15.20
N TYR A 251 -16.42 -14.43 -16.50
CA TYR A 251 -15.93 -15.33 -17.53
C TYR A 251 -14.98 -14.56 -18.46
N CYS A 252 -13.95 -15.23 -18.96
CA CYS A 252 -12.90 -14.65 -19.81
C CYS A 252 -12.65 -15.48 -21.08
N THR A 253 -13.65 -16.25 -21.52
CA THR A 253 -13.56 -17.09 -22.72
C THR A 253 -13.05 -16.28 -23.88
N SER A 254 -11.93 -16.74 -24.46
CA SER A 254 -11.22 -16.01 -25.50
C SER A 254 -10.90 -16.92 -26.68
N LYS A 255 -10.89 -16.32 -27.87
CA LYS A 255 -10.56 -17.00 -29.12
C LYS A 255 -9.10 -16.77 -29.44
N THR A 256 -8.34 -17.85 -29.57
CA THR A 256 -6.94 -17.85 -30.01
C THR A 256 -6.83 -18.40 -31.44
N ASN A 257 -5.62 -18.49 -31.97
CA ASN A 257 -5.36 -19.05 -33.29
C ASN A 257 -5.70 -20.54 -33.37
N THR A 258 -5.64 -21.27 -32.26
CA THR A 258 -5.87 -22.72 -32.21
C THR A 258 -7.32 -23.08 -31.93
N GLY A 259 -8.11 -22.19 -31.33
CA GLY A 259 -9.51 -22.43 -31.02
C GLY A 259 -10.07 -21.43 -30.01
N THR A 260 -11.31 -21.66 -29.59
CA THR A 260 -11.94 -20.92 -28.48
C THR A 260 -11.74 -21.71 -27.19
N TYR A 261 -11.24 -21.06 -26.15
CA TYR A 261 -10.95 -21.71 -24.86
C TYR A 261 -11.82 -21.13 -23.77
N SER A 262 -12.55 -22.00 -23.06
CA SER A 262 -13.35 -21.61 -21.90
C SER A 262 -12.45 -21.10 -20.78
N CYS A 263 -12.81 -19.95 -20.18
CA CYS A 263 -11.99 -19.30 -19.16
C CYS A 263 -12.86 -18.70 -18.05
N LEU A 264 -12.42 -18.89 -16.81
CA LEU A 264 -13.02 -18.31 -15.60
C LEU A 264 -12.09 -17.25 -15.01
N ARG A 265 -12.66 -16.14 -14.55
CA ARG A 265 -11.91 -15.01 -13.98
C ARG A 265 -12.45 -14.64 -12.61
N THR A 266 -11.58 -14.68 -11.61
CA THR A 266 -11.85 -14.07 -10.30
C THR A 266 -11.23 -12.67 -10.29
N VAL A 267 -12.02 -11.66 -9.93
CA VAL A 267 -11.58 -10.26 -9.81
C VAL A 267 -11.49 -9.89 -8.34
N LEU A 268 -10.30 -9.51 -7.90
CA LEU A 268 -10.01 -9.06 -6.54
C LEU A 268 -9.80 -7.54 -6.55
N GLU A 269 -10.65 -6.81 -5.84
CA GLU A 269 -10.51 -5.36 -5.66
C GLU A 269 -9.75 -5.08 -4.36
N LEU A 270 -8.54 -4.54 -4.49
CA LEU A 270 -7.61 -4.26 -3.40
C LEU A 270 -7.45 -2.75 -3.24
N ARG A 271 -7.81 -2.20 -2.08
CA ARG A 271 -7.61 -0.80 -1.73
C ARG A 271 -6.39 -0.63 -0.84
N ARG A 272 -5.50 0.30 -1.17
CA ARG A 272 -4.31 0.55 -0.35
C ARG A 272 -4.69 1.26 0.96
N GLN A 273 -4.02 0.88 2.05
CA GLN A 273 -4.19 1.51 3.36
C GLN A 273 -3.46 2.87 3.41
N PHE A 274 -4.22 3.96 3.51
CA PHE A 274 -3.69 5.32 3.42
C PHE A 274 -3.02 5.83 4.70
N SER A 275 -3.43 5.32 5.87
CA SER A 275 -3.04 5.84 7.20
C SER A 275 -1.52 5.91 7.43
N TYR A 276 -0.79 4.90 6.97
CA TYR A 276 0.67 4.85 7.02
C TYR A 276 1.32 6.04 6.29
N TYR A 277 0.87 6.33 5.07
CA TYR A 277 1.41 7.41 4.26
C TYR A 277 1.04 8.79 4.83
N LEU A 278 -0.13 8.92 5.43
CA LEU A 278 -0.52 10.16 6.11
C LEU A 278 0.49 10.54 7.21
N LEU A 279 0.84 9.58 8.07
CA LEU A 279 1.72 9.79 9.22
C LEU A 279 3.21 9.87 8.85
N GLN A 280 3.68 9.04 7.91
CA GLN A 280 5.11 8.98 7.58
C GLN A 280 5.53 9.95 6.46
N LEU A 281 4.58 10.42 5.66
CA LEU A 281 4.86 11.23 4.48
C LEU A 281 4.18 12.58 4.53
N TYR A 282 2.85 12.62 4.50
CA TYR A 282 2.10 13.87 4.33
C TYR A 282 2.25 14.82 5.51
N ILE A 283 2.18 14.32 6.75
CA ILE A 283 2.33 15.15 7.95
C ILE A 283 3.77 15.70 8.07
N PRO A 284 4.85 14.89 8.00
CA PRO A 284 6.22 15.40 8.08
C PRO A 284 6.58 16.37 6.96
N SER A 285 6.16 16.09 5.71
CA SER A 285 6.43 16.99 4.57
C SER A 285 5.71 18.33 4.72
N THR A 286 4.47 18.34 5.22
CA THR A 286 3.74 19.57 5.54
C THR A 286 4.44 20.36 6.65
N MET A 287 4.91 19.68 7.71
CA MET A 287 5.68 20.31 8.79
C MET A 287 6.97 20.93 8.28
N LEU A 288 7.70 20.28 7.36
CA LEU A 288 8.91 20.83 6.74
C LEU A 288 8.62 22.11 5.94
N VAL A 289 7.51 22.14 5.20
CA VAL A 289 7.08 23.35 4.48
C VAL A 289 6.77 24.48 5.48
N ILE A 290 6.09 24.21 6.59
CA ILE A 290 5.82 25.21 7.64
C ILE A 290 7.11 25.71 8.28
N VAL A 291 8.07 24.82 8.57
CA VAL A 291 9.39 25.18 9.12
C VAL A 291 10.14 26.10 8.17
N SER A 292 10.01 25.89 6.84
CA SER A 292 10.65 26.79 5.86
C SER A 292 10.15 28.24 5.98
N TRP A 293 8.88 28.45 6.36
CA TRP A 293 8.30 29.80 6.54
C TRP A 293 8.73 30.50 7.83
N VAL A 294 9.23 29.76 8.82
CA VAL A 294 9.79 30.35 10.05
C VAL A 294 10.96 31.27 9.69
N SER A 295 11.68 30.99 8.61
CA SER A 295 12.76 31.86 8.12
C SER A 295 12.31 33.30 7.82
N PHE A 296 11.04 33.53 7.45
CA PHE A 296 10.47 34.86 7.20
C PHE A 296 10.25 35.68 8.49
N TRP A 297 10.22 35.00 9.64
CA TRP A 297 10.07 35.63 10.95
C TRP A 297 11.41 35.98 11.59
N LEU A 298 12.50 35.37 11.12
CA LEU A 298 13.85 35.67 11.59
C LEU A 298 14.33 37.01 11.01
N ASP A 299 15.07 37.76 11.83
CA ASP A 299 15.67 39.01 11.38
C ASP A 299 16.70 38.76 10.26
N ARG A 300 16.77 39.69 9.31
CA ARG A 300 17.66 39.63 8.14
C ARG A 300 19.14 39.59 8.52
N THR A 301 19.49 40.04 9.73
CA THR A 301 20.86 40.03 10.26
C THR A 301 21.32 38.62 10.65
N ALA A 302 20.39 37.70 10.93
CA ALA A 302 20.67 36.31 11.31
C ALA A 302 20.84 35.41 10.07
N VAL A 303 21.75 35.80 9.16
CA VAL A 303 22.07 35.06 7.93
C VAL A 303 22.39 33.57 8.18
N PRO A 304 23.23 33.20 9.17
CA PRO A 304 23.55 31.79 9.41
C PRO A 304 22.30 30.96 9.75
N ALA A 305 21.38 31.50 10.54
CA ALA A 305 20.17 30.78 10.93
C ALA A 305 19.22 30.55 9.75
N ARG A 306 19.01 31.58 8.89
CA ARG A 306 18.11 31.45 7.72
C ARG A 306 18.65 30.48 6.67
N VAL A 307 19.97 30.53 6.39
CA VAL A 307 20.61 29.61 5.43
C VAL A 307 20.52 28.17 5.92
N THR A 308 20.88 27.92 7.19
CA THR A 308 20.82 26.58 7.77
C THR A 308 19.40 26.03 7.74
N LEU A 309 18.39 26.79 8.17
CA LEU A 309 17.00 26.35 8.12
C LEU A 309 16.53 26.00 6.70
N GLY A 310 16.84 26.83 5.71
CA GLY A 310 16.42 26.57 4.32
C GLY A 310 17.15 25.39 3.68
N VAL A 311 18.47 25.28 3.83
CA VAL A 311 19.26 24.18 3.24
C VAL A 311 18.95 22.86 3.92
N THR A 312 18.84 22.84 5.25
CA THR A 312 18.50 21.62 5.99
C THR A 312 17.11 21.13 5.63
N THR A 313 16.10 22.00 5.55
CA THR A 313 14.74 21.59 5.14
C THR A 313 14.69 21.03 3.72
N LEU A 314 15.43 21.64 2.78
CA LEU A 314 15.54 21.15 1.40
C LEU A 314 16.20 19.76 1.34
N LEU A 315 17.30 19.57 2.09
CA LEU A 315 17.98 18.29 2.20
C LEU A 315 17.05 17.23 2.79
N THR A 316 16.38 17.52 3.91
CA THR A 316 15.45 16.58 4.56
C THR A 316 14.31 16.18 3.63
N MET A 317 13.72 17.12 2.89
CA MET A 317 12.68 16.83 1.91
C MET A 317 13.19 15.93 0.76
N THR A 318 14.41 16.19 0.28
CA THR A 318 15.05 15.40 -0.78
C THR A 318 15.34 13.98 -0.30
N THR A 319 15.83 13.81 0.93
CA THR A 319 16.03 12.50 1.56
C THR A 319 14.72 11.74 1.71
N GLN A 320 13.65 12.41 2.15
CA GLN A 320 12.32 11.82 2.27
C GLN A 320 11.81 11.33 0.89
N ALA A 321 11.95 12.15 -0.15
CA ALA A 321 11.57 11.80 -1.52
C ALA A 321 12.31 10.55 -2.03
N SER A 322 13.62 10.47 -1.81
CA SER A 322 14.41 9.29 -2.17
C SER A 322 13.95 8.03 -1.43
N GLY A 323 13.60 8.13 -0.15
CA GLY A 323 13.14 7.00 0.65
C GLY A 323 11.79 6.42 0.18
N ILE A 324 10.95 7.24 -0.43
CA ILE A 324 9.67 6.83 -1.01
C ILE A 324 9.88 6.21 -2.38
N ASN A 325 10.71 6.83 -3.22
CA ASN A 325 11.02 6.34 -4.56
C ASN A 325 11.73 4.99 -4.55
N ALA A 326 12.51 4.68 -3.50
CA ALA A 326 13.15 3.37 -3.35
C ALA A 326 12.15 2.22 -3.14
N LYS A 327 10.91 2.51 -2.70
CA LYS A 327 9.85 1.51 -2.45
C LYS A 327 8.91 1.33 -3.65
N LEU A 328 9.09 2.13 -4.71
CA LEU A 328 8.18 2.20 -5.84
C LEU A 328 8.89 1.74 -7.12
N PRO A 329 8.18 1.07 -8.06
CA PRO A 329 8.72 0.85 -9.39
C PRO A 329 9.07 2.18 -10.08
N PRO A 330 10.12 2.21 -10.90
CA PRO A 330 10.29 3.29 -11.86
C PRO A 330 9.15 3.22 -12.90
N VAL A 331 8.28 4.22 -12.89
CA VAL A 331 7.20 4.37 -13.87
C VAL A 331 7.42 5.64 -14.70
N SER A 332 7.01 5.61 -15.97
CA SER A 332 7.20 6.73 -16.90
C SER A 332 6.17 7.86 -16.73
N TYR A 333 5.03 7.59 -16.08
CA TYR A 333 3.97 8.56 -15.84
C TYR A 333 4.08 9.19 -14.44
N THR A 334 3.55 10.39 -14.30
CA THR A 334 3.53 11.13 -13.03
C THR A 334 2.53 10.51 -12.05
N LYS A 335 2.98 10.28 -10.82
CA LYS A 335 2.14 9.79 -9.70
C LYS A 335 1.66 10.96 -8.84
N ALA A 336 0.53 10.81 -8.15
CA ALA A 336 0.02 11.81 -7.20
C ALA A 336 1.07 12.19 -6.16
N ILE A 337 1.81 11.20 -5.64
CA ILE A 337 2.88 11.42 -4.68
C ILE A 337 4.05 12.26 -5.23
N ASP A 338 4.38 12.12 -6.51
CA ASP A 338 5.43 12.92 -7.16
C ASP A 338 5.01 14.38 -7.23
N VAL A 339 3.73 14.65 -7.52
CA VAL A 339 3.17 16.02 -7.54
C VAL A 339 3.21 16.64 -6.14
N TRP A 340 2.84 15.89 -5.10
CA TRP A 340 2.90 16.36 -3.71
C TRP A 340 4.33 16.72 -3.31
N ILE A 341 5.27 15.80 -3.49
CA ILE A 341 6.68 15.99 -3.14
C ILE A 341 7.29 17.15 -3.95
N GLY A 342 7.02 17.20 -5.25
CA GLY A 342 7.50 18.26 -6.15
C GLY A 342 6.99 19.64 -5.74
N ALA A 343 5.70 19.75 -5.35
CA ALA A 343 5.14 20.99 -4.84
C ALA A 343 5.79 21.41 -3.52
N CYS A 344 5.87 20.52 -2.53
CA CYS A 344 6.52 20.79 -1.25
C CYS A 344 7.99 21.24 -1.44
N LEU A 345 8.74 20.56 -2.32
CA LEU A 345 10.12 20.92 -2.64
C LEU A 345 10.20 22.30 -3.31
N THR A 346 9.27 22.61 -4.21
CA THR A 346 9.18 23.93 -4.84
C THR A 346 8.92 25.03 -3.81
N PHE A 347 8.00 24.83 -2.86
CA PHE A 347 7.74 25.81 -1.80
C PHE A 347 8.97 26.06 -0.91
N ILE A 348 9.68 25.01 -0.51
CA ILE A 348 10.91 25.12 0.28
C ILE A 348 12.01 25.85 -0.52
N PHE A 349 12.16 25.51 -1.80
CA PHE A 349 13.11 26.17 -2.69
C PHE A 349 12.77 27.65 -2.91
N CYS A 350 11.49 28.00 -3.07
CA CYS A 350 11.05 29.38 -3.15
C CYS A 350 11.33 30.16 -1.86
N ALA A 351 11.23 29.54 -0.68
CA ALA A 351 11.60 30.19 0.59
C ALA A 351 13.11 30.48 0.68
N LEU A 352 13.95 29.59 0.15
CA LEU A 352 15.39 29.83 0.01
C LEU A 352 15.71 30.96 -0.99
N LEU A 353 15.03 31.01 -2.12
CA LEU A 353 15.18 32.09 -3.10
C LEU A 353 14.75 33.44 -2.54
N GLU A 354 13.70 33.45 -1.73
CA GLU A 354 13.24 34.64 -1.02
C GLU A 354 14.34 35.19 -0.10
N PHE A 355 14.97 34.32 0.70
CA PHE A 355 16.08 34.71 1.56
C PHE A 355 17.26 35.30 0.76
N ALA A 356 17.63 34.66 -0.36
CA ALA A 356 18.70 35.14 -1.24
C ALA A 356 18.37 36.53 -1.80
N TRP A 357 17.11 36.73 -2.22
CA TRP A 357 16.62 38.00 -2.72
C TRP A 357 16.62 39.10 -1.65
N VAL A 358 16.09 38.82 -0.46
CA VAL A 358 16.05 39.75 0.69
C VAL A 358 17.47 40.18 1.07
N THR A 359 18.40 39.23 1.14
CA THR A 359 19.81 39.50 1.45
C THR A 359 20.46 40.38 0.38
N TYR A 360 20.23 40.09 -0.91
CA TYR A 360 20.76 40.89 -2.01
C TYR A 360 20.25 42.34 -1.98
N VAL A 361 18.93 42.52 -1.78
CA VAL A 361 18.32 43.86 -1.69
C VAL A 361 18.83 44.61 -0.44
N SER A 362 18.96 43.92 0.69
CA SER A 362 19.50 44.50 1.93
C SER A 362 20.94 44.99 1.75
N SER A 363 21.81 44.18 1.16
CA SER A 363 23.21 44.54 0.89
C SER A 363 23.32 45.72 -0.08
N ARG A 364 22.46 45.75 -1.12
CA ARG A 364 22.43 46.87 -2.08
C ARG A 364 21.92 48.16 -1.46
N ASN A 365 20.93 48.09 -0.56
CA ASN A 365 20.45 49.25 0.19
C ASN A 365 21.52 49.79 1.14
N PHE A 366 22.24 48.90 1.85
CA PHE A 366 23.37 49.26 2.70
C PHE A 366 24.48 49.97 1.91
N ALA A 367 24.88 49.43 0.75
CA ALA A 367 25.88 50.05 -0.13
C ALA A 367 25.44 51.41 -0.72
N ARG A 368 24.13 51.62 -0.92
CA ARG A 368 23.58 52.92 -1.34
C ARG A 368 23.56 53.94 -0.19
N ALA A 369 23.23 53.50 1.02
CA ALA A 369 23.25 54.34 2.20
C ALA A 369 24.66 54.87 2.49
N THR A 370 25.69 54.02 2.43
CA THR A 370 27.09 54.44 2.61
C THR A 370 27.62 55.33 1.49
N ARG A 371 27.05 55.27 0.28
CA ARG A 371 27.41 56.16 -0.85
C ARG A 371 26.76 57.54 -0.78
N ASN A 372 25.59 57.65 -0.14
CA ASN A 372 24.82 58.89 -0.06
C ASN A 372 25.06 59.69 1.23
N GLU A 373 25.87 59.20 2.17
CA GLU A 373 26.41 60.07 3.22
C GLU A 373 27.33 61.12 2.57
N PRO A 374 27.05 62.42 2.69
CA PRO A 374 28.05 63.42 2.33
C PRO A 374 29.26 63.17 3.23
N ARG A 375 30.45 63.10 2.62
CA ARG A 375 31.72 63.27 3.34
C ARG A 375 31.73 64.66 3.98
N SER A 376 30.97 64.85 5.05
CA SER A 376 31.24 65.88 6.03
C SER A 376 32.47 65.38 6.74
N GLY A 377 33.63 65.87 6.32
CA GLY A 377 34.88 65.65 7.00
C GLY A 377 34.75 66.18 8.42
N SER A 378 34.28 65.34 9.34
CA SER A 378 34.58 65.49 10.74
C SER A 378 35.95 64.86 10.93
N LEU A 379 36.99 65.68 10.73
CA LEU A 379 38.20 65.52 11.52
C LEU A 379 37.76 65.62 12.97
N VAL A 380 37.42 64.49 13.57
CA VAL A 380 37.37 64.36 15.03
C VAL A 380 38.82 64.54 15.47
N VAL A 381 39.18 65.78 15.77
CA VAL A 381 40.34 66.07 16.63
C VAL A 381 40.03 65.36 17.94
N ALA A 382 40.67 64.22 18.14
CA ALA A 382 40.70 63.54 19.42
C ALA A 382 41.32 64.51 20.42
N ASN A 383 40.48 65.16 21.22
CA ASN A 383 40.91 65.92 22.39
C ASN A 383 41.25 64.91 23.49
N GLN A 384 42.32 64.15 23.26
CA GLN A 384 42.95 63.30 24.25
C GLN A 384 44.10 64.12 24.82
N GLN A 385 43.96 64.54 26.07
CA GLN A 385 45.02 65.19 26.83
C GLN A 385 46.23 64.25 26.87
N VAL A 386 47.17 64.47 25.95
CA VAL A 386 48.53 63.94 26.08
C VAL A 386 49.27 64.96 26.93
N VAL A 387 49.55 64.58 28.18
CA VAL A 387 50.50 65.29 29.03
C VAL A 387 51.87 65.13 28.38
N LEU A 388 52.35 66.20 27.74
CA LEU A 388 53.74 66.36 27.31
C LEU A 388 54.47 67.17 28.40
N PRO A 389 55.63 66.71 28.89
CA PRO A 389 56.40 67.46 29.89
C PRO A 389 57.02 68.72 29.27
N ASP A 390 57.03 69.79 30.06
CA ASP A 390 57.54 71.12 29.71
C ASP A 390 58.94 71.07 29.08
N THR A 391 59.04 71.51 27.83
CA THR A 391 60.23 72.21 27.34
C THR A 391 59.80 73.34 26.41
N ALA A 392 60.14 74.56 26.83
CA ALA A 392 59.92 75.81 26.10
C ALA A 392 60.67 75.81 24.76
N ILE A 393 60.07 76.41 23.73
CA ILE A 393 60.73 77.32 22.75
C ILE A 393 59.62 78.13 22.04
N ASP A 394 59.83 79.43 22.05
CA ASP A 394 59.00 80.51 21.52
C ASP A 394 59.30 80.74 20.03
N PHE A 395 58.28 80.83 19.14
CA PHE A 395 58.43 81.41 17.80
C PHE A 395 57.14 82.05 17.29
N ARG A 396 57.01 83.33 17.64
CA ARG A 396 56.42 84.47 16.94
C ARG A 396 55.86 84.24 15.52
N SER A 397 54.56 84.49 15.39
CA SER A 397 53.81 84.74 14.14
C SER A 397 54.28 86.01 13.43
N ASN A 398 54.32 86.00 12.10
CA ASN A 398 54.20 87.19 11.26
C ASN A 398 53.47 86.89 9.94
N ASN A 399 52.30 87.51 9.81
CA ASN A 399 51.56 87.97 8.63
C ASN A 399 51.97 87.49 7.22
N ALA A 400 50.98 87.02 6.45
CA ALA A 400 50.65 87.60 5.14
C ALA A 400 49.29 87.10 4.61
N ASN A 401 48.33 88.02 4.57
CA ASN A 401 47.25 88.21 3.58
C ASN A 401 46.92 87.05 2.61
N ALA A 402 45.73 86.45 2.80
CA ALA A 402 44.99 85.78 1.74
C ALA A 402 43.49 86.04 1.95
N GLU A 403 42.93 86.97 1.18
CA GLU A 403 41.49 87.18 1.08
C GLU A 403 40.84 85.94 0.46
N THR A 404 39.92 85.31 1.19
CA THR A 404 39.08 84.23 0.69
C THR A 404 37.64 84.73 0.67
N GLU A 405 37.09 84.94 -0.53
CA GLU A 405 35.68 85.28 -0.71
C GLU A 405 34.81 84.07 -0.34
N VAL A 406 34.02 84.21 0.73
CA VAL A 406 33.04 83.21 1.17
C VAL A 406 31.66 83.63 0.67
N TRP A 407 31.12 82.88 -0.29
CA TRP A 407 29.75 83.06 -0.78
C TRP A 407 28.74 82.44 0.19
N VAL A 408 28.01 83.28 0.94
CA VAL A 408 26.90 82.86 1.81
C VAL A 408 25.58 82.97 1.06
N LYS A 409 24.91 81.83 0.82
CA LYS A 409 23.59 81.79 0.20
C LYS A 409 22.51 82.19 1.22
N ARG A 410 22.00 83.41 1.09
CA ARG A 410 20.88 83.95 1.88
C ARG A 410 19.58 83.21 1.50
N ARG A 411 18.91 82.59 2.48
CA ARG A 411 17.53 82.06 2.32
C ARG A 411 16.56 83.20 2.62
N GLU A 412 15.83 83.64 1.61
CA GLU A 412 14.65 84.50 1.77
C GLU A 412 13.45 83.63 2.14
N PHE A 413 12.73 84.11 3.15
CA PHE A 413 11.42 83.65 3.61
C PHE A 413 10.39 84.51 2.87
N ASP A 414 9.41 83.90 2.22
CA ASP A 414 8.20 84.61 1.78
C ASP A 414 6.96 83.77 2.10
N ASP A 415 6.03 84.44 2.79
CA ASP A 415 4.73 83.98 3.22
C ASP A 415 3.68 84.05 2.11
N ALA A 416 2.67 83.17 2.23
CA ALA A 416 1.27 83.33 1.84
C ALA A 416 0.89 83.72 0.38
N ALA A 417 0.32 82.74 -0.34
CA ALA A 417 -0.90 82.95 -1.14
C ALA A 417 -1.62 81.61 -1.39
N GLU A 418 -2.75 81.41 -0.71
CA GLU A 418 -3.77 80.43 -1.11
C GLU A 418 -4.38 80.85 -2.45
N LEU A 419 -4.25 80.01 -3.48
CA LEU A 419 -5.03 80.12 -4.71
C LEU A 419 -5.94 78.89 -4.84
N LEU A 420 -7.19 79.06 -4.42
CA LEU A 420 -8.29 78.13 -4.67
C LEU A 420 -8.61 78.08 -6.17
N VAL A 421 -8.14 77.04 -6.86
CA VAL A 421 -8.58 76.70 -8.22
C VAL A 421 -9.61 75.58 -8.14
N LEU A 422 -10.89 75.93 -8.23
CA LEU A 422 -11.99 74.98 -8.44
C LEU A 422 -12.00 74.52 -9.90
N GLY A 423 -11.47 73.32 -10.15
CA GLY A 423 -11.61 72.61 -11.42
C GLY A 423 -12.88 71.74 -11.47
N PRO A 424 -13.49 71.51 -12.66
CA PRO A 424 -14.84 70.95 -12.76
C PRO A 424 -14.89 69.44 -12.48
N ARG A 425 -15.99 69.07 -11.84
CA ARG A 425 -16.39 67.74 -11.37
C ARG A 425 -16.58 66.76 -12.56
N ARG A 426 -15.61 65.89 -12.81
CA ARG A 426 -15.73 64.79 -13.78
C ARG A 426 -16.26 63.54 -13.08
N ASN A 427 -17.47 63.12 -13.45
CA ASN A 427 -18.14 61.91 -12.94
C ASN A 427 -17.31 60.64 -13.27
N PRO A 428 -16.89 59.82 -12.29
CA PRO A 428 -16.30 58.52 -12.60
C PRO A 428 -17.41 57.48 -12.81
N SER A 429 -17.42 56.91 -14.01
CA SER A 429 -18.27 55.82 -14.46
C SER A 429 -18.04 54.52 -13.65
N ARG A 430 -19.00 53.59 -13.83
CA ARG A 430 -19.33 52.35 -13.10
C ARG A 430 -18.20 51.34 -12.76
N VAL A 431 -16.93 51.59 -13.08
CA VAL A 431 -15.80 50.64 -12.84
C VAL A 431 -15.33 50.61 -11.37
N ASN A 432 -15.74 51.60 -10.56
CA ASN A 432 -15.27 51.77 -9.18
C ASN A 432 -16.06 51.03 -8.09
N ARG A 433 -16.93 50.07 -8.42
CA ARG A 433 -17.74 49.35 -7.41
C ARG A 433 -17.06 48.06 -6.94
N LEU A 434 -16.56 47.24 -7.86
CA LEU A 434 -15.76 46.05 -7.53
C LEU A 434 -14.44 46.42 -6.84
N HIS A 435 -13.79 47.49 -7.34
CA HIS A 435 -12.54 48.00 -6.77
C HIS A 435 -12.73 48.62 -5.35
N ARG A 436 -13.95 49.09 -5.00
CA ARG A 436 -14.28 49.58 -3.65
C ARG A 436 -14.64 48.46 -2.69
N MET A 437 -15.25 47.37 -3.16
CA MET A 437 -15.51 46.19 -2.32
C MET A 437 -14.21 45.46 -1.97
N LEU A 438 -13.30 45.29 -2.93
CA LEU A 438 -11.95 44.74 -2.67
C LEU A 438 -11.14 45.62 -1.69
N ARG A 439 -11.33 46.94 -1.71
CA ARG A 439 -10.70 47.90 -0.76
C ARG A 439 -11.27 47.85 0.67
N LYS A 440 -12.47 47.28 0.87
CA LYS A 440 -13.10 47.13 2.19
C LYS A 440 -12.85 45.76 2.83
N CYS A 441 -12.15 44.87 2.14
CA CYS A 441 -11.71 43.62 2.73
C CYS A 441 -10.67 43.94 3.81
N PHE A 442 -10.97 43.61 5.08
CA PHE A 442 -10.14 43.93 6.24
C PHE A 442 -8.68 43.50 6.05
N LEU A 443 -8.46 42.34 5.41
CA LEU A 443 -7.12 41.87 5.03
C LEU A 443 -6.38 42.80 4.05
N VAL A 444 -7.05 43.37 3.05
CA VAL A 444 -6.40 44.19 2.01
C VAL A 444 -6.07 45.59 2.55
N ALA A 445 -6.93 46.13 3.42
CA ALA A 445 -6.67 47.38 4.13
C ALA A 445 -5.53 47.23 5.15
N TRP A 446 -5.56 46.16 5.96
CA TRP A 446 -4.53 45.83 6.95
C TRP A 446 -3.15 45.55 6.31
N VAL A 447 -3.11 44.82 5.20
CA VAL A 447 -1.89 44.56 4.42
C VAL A 447 -1.30 45.86 3.84
N ARG A 448 -2.15 46.83 3.47
CA ARG A 448 -1.70 48.12 2.90
C ARG A 448 -1.15 49.07 3.97
N GLU A 449 -1.71 49.02 5.17
CA GLU A 449 -1.32 49.88 6.30
C GLU A 449 -0.01 49.41 6.96
N GLN A 450 0.32 48.11 6.89
CA GLN A 450 1.69 47.61 7.19
C GLN A 450 2.70 47.81 6.05
N LEU A 451 2.30 48.36 4.90
CA LEU A 451 3.10 48.45 3.67
C LEU A 451 3.87 49.78 3.51
N GLU A 452 4.00 50.57 4.58
CA GLU A 452 4.95 51.69 4.67
C GLU A 452 6.16 51.44 5.60
N PRO A 453 6.97 50.36 5.41
CA PRO A 453 8.34 50.39 5.85
C PRO A 453 9.21 51.06 4.77
N ALA A 454 10.02 52.05 5.14
CA ALA A 454 11.00 52.72 4.27
C ALA A 454 12.07 51.77 3.65
N ASP A 455 12.02 50.48 3.98
CA ASP A 455 13.02 49.47 3.65
C ASP A 455 12.38 48.36 2.79
N ASN A 456 12.71 48.33 1.49
CA ASN A 456 12.18 47.37 0.52
C ASN A 456 12.38 45.90 0.93
N ALA A 457 13.40 45.59 1.74
CA ALA A 457 13.67 44.26 2.25
C ALA A 457 12.63 43.80 3.30
N LYS A 458 12.24 44.67 4.24
CA LYS A 458 11.23 44.32 5.27
C LYS A 458 9.85 44.08 4.66
N ARG A 459 9.53 44.80 3.59
CA ARG A 459 8.30 44.62 2.83
C ARG A 459 8.24 43.25 2.15
N ALA A 460 9.38 42.73 1.67
CA ALA A 460 9.45 41.41 1.07
C ALA A 460 9.14 40.31 2.09
N ASP A 461 9.80 40.30 3.24
CA ASP A 461 9.54 39.31 4.31
C ASP A 461 8.06 39.35 4.75
N LEU A 462 7.46 40.56 4.86
CA LEU A 462 6.04 40.71 5.25
C LEU A 462 5.06 40.12 4.22
N ILE A 463 5.34 40.33 2.93
CA ILE A 463 4.52 39.77 1.85
C ILE A 463 4.66 38.24 1.83
N SER A 464 5.87 37.72 2.00
CA SER A 464 6.17 36.28 2.03
C SER A 464 5.39 35.56 3.14
N ARG A 465 5.25 36.17 4.32
CA ARG A 465 4.49 35.62 5.46
C ARG A 465 3.01 35.33 5.15
N VAL A 466 2.40 36.08 4.24
CA VAL A 466 0.99 35.91 3.88
C VAL A 466 0.85 35.11 2.58
N LEU A 467 1.70 35.37 1.59
CA LEU A 467 1.61 34.76 0.27
C LEU A 467 1.89 33.26 0.30
N PHE A 468 2.94 32.82 1.00
CA PHE A 468 3.34 31.40 1.01
C PHE A 468 2.28 30.49 1.63
N PRO A 469 1.72 30.79 2.83
CA PRO A 469 0.64 29.99 3.40
C PRO A 469 -0.63 29.97 2.53
N LEU A 470 -1.02 31.11 1.95
CA LEU A 470 -2.20 31.17 1.09
C LEU A 470 -2.03 30.33 -0.18
N CYS A 471 -0.87 30.43 -0.84
CA CYS A 471 -0.56 29.60 -2.01
C CYS A 471 -0.53 28.11 -1.65
N PHE A 472 0.03 27.74 -0.50
CA PHE A 472 0.07 26.35 -0.06
C PHE A 472 -1.32 25.81 0.31
N MET A 473 -2.18 26.62 0.92
CA MET A 473 -3.59 26.26 1.15
C MET A 473 -4.35 26.07 -0.16
N GLY A 474 -4.14 26.96 -1.13
CA GLY A 474 -4.71 26.82 -2.48
C GLY A 474 -4.24 25.54 -3.18
N PHE A 475 -2.96 25.23 -3.09
CA PHE A 475 -2.40 23.96 -3.58
C PHE A 475 -3.04 22.75 -2.91
N ASN A 476 -3.18 22.75 -1.58
CA ASN A 476 -3.82 21.65 -0.85
C ASN A 476 -5.26 21.43 -1.32
N LEU A 477 -6.04 22.49 -1.45
CA LEU A 477 -7.42 22.39 -1.94
C LEU A 477 -7.48 21.77 -3.34
N LEU A 478 -6.63 22.22 -4.26
CA LEU A 478 -6.56 21.67 -5.62
C LEU A 478 -6.06 20.21 -5.64
N TYR A 479 -5.05 19.90 -4.84
CA TYR A 479 -4.48 18.55 -4.76
C TYR A 479 -5.49 17.56 -4.22
N TRP A 480 -6.08 17.82 -3.06
CA TRP A 480 -7.02 16.91 -2.43
C TRP A 480 -8.33 16.80 -3.22
N THR A 481 -8.83 17.87 -3.84
CA THR A 481 -10.04 17.77 -4.69
C THR A 481 -9.81 16.89 -5.91
N ASN A 482 -8.63 16.96 -6.53
CA ASN A 482 -8.30 16.16 -7.71
C ASN A 482 -7.99 14.69 -7.36
N TYR A 483 -7.22 14.45 -6.30
CA TYR A 483 -6.73 13.11 -5.96
C TYR A 483 -7.59 12.36 -4.92
N SER A 484 -8.54 13.01 -4.24
CA SER A 484 -9.47 12.34 -3.30
C SER A 484 -10.66 11.67 -3.98
N GLN A 485 -11.01 12.06 -5.20
CA GLN A 485 -12.17 11.53 -5.93
C GLN A 485 -11.77 10.43 -6.90
N TYR A 486 -11.29 9.28 -6.39
CA TYR A 486 -11.19 8.10 -7.23
C TYR A 486 -12.51 7.31 -7.18
N GLN A 487 -13.32 7.45 -8.24
CA GLN A 487 -14.37 6.49 -8.58
C GLN A 487 -13.72 5.35 -9.37
N VAL A 488 -14.02 4.11 -8.98
CA VAL A 488 -13.67 2.90 -9.75
C VAL A 488 -14.24 3.09 -11.15
N SER A 489 -13.38 3.47 -12.09
CA SER A 489 -13.74 3.49 -13.50
C SER A 489 -13.80 2.03 -13.91
N ALA A 490 -15.01 1.51 -14.11
CA ALA A 490 -15.19 0.18 -14.67
C ALA A 490 -14.36 0.08 -15.97
N PRO A 491 -13.63 -1.02 -16.19
CA PRO A 491 -12.88 -1.20 -17.42
C PRO A 491 -13.85 -1.14 -18.62
N ARG A 492 -13.53 -0.31 -19.60
CA ARG A 492 -14.21 -0.27 -20.90
C ARG A 492 -13.81 -1.46 -21.76
#